data_AF-A0A929L708-F1
#
_entry.id   AF-A0A929L708-F1
#
_cell.length_a   1.000
_cell.length_b   1.000
_cell.length_c   1.000
_cell.angle_alpha   90.00
_cell.angle_beta   90.00
_cell.angle_gamma   90.00
#
_symmetry.space_group_name_H-M   'P 1'
#
loop_
_entity.id
_entity.type
_entity.pdbx_description
1 polymer ?
#
loop_
_entity_poly.entity_id
_entity_poly.type
_entity_poly.pdbx_seq_one_letter_code
_entity_poly.pdbx_strand_id
1 'polypeptide(L)'
;MSKNQVLFPEKKQNEEAVEITNQNQNSDFRLASQIREDNKKMVLNLLQAKAPARFSYVWLQEKTGLSEYRLRRILNELQEEKQINVTGAGRATTYGLPDNEIELW
;
A
#
# COMPACT_ATOMS: atom_id res chain seq x y z
N MET A 1 -43.13 -36.29 36.51
CA MET A 1 -42.09 -35.34 36.05
C MET A 1 -41.16 -36.08 35.11
N SER A 2 -41.04 -35.69 33.84
CA SER A 2 -40.03 -36.24 32.93
C SER A 2 -39.20 -35.08 32.35
N LYS A 3 -37.91 -35.06 32.68
CA LYS A 3 -36.92 -34.13 32.14
C LYS A 3 -36.45 -34.69 30.80
N ASN A 4 -36.80 -34.05 29.69
CA ASN A 4 -36.13 -34.26 28.41
C ASN A 4 -34.93 -33.31 28.36
N GLN A 5 -33.72 -33.87 28.45
CA GLN A 5 -32.47 -33.16 28.20
C GLN A 5 -32.25 -33.17 26.68
N VAL A 6 -32.45 -32.03 26.03
CA VAL A 6 -32.10 -31.84 24.61
C VAL A 6 -30.58 -31.68 24.54
N LEU A 7 -29.90 -32.68 23.95
CA LEU A 7 -28.49 -32.59 23.61
C LEU A 7 -28.36 -31.77 22.31
N PHE A 8 -27.89 -30.53 22.39
CA PHE A 8 -27.51 -29.76 21.21
C PHE A 8 -26.05 -30.04 20.84
N PRO A 9 -25.74 -30.53 19.63
CA PRO A 9 -24.36 -30.64 19.15
C PRO A 9 -23.89 -29.29 18.54
N GLU A 10 -23.68 -28.26 19.38
CA GLU A 10 -23.31 -26.90 18.91
C GLU A 10 -21.80 -26.67 18.70
N LYS A 11 -20.94 -27.68 18.89
CA LYS A 11 -19.48 -27.44 18.86
C LYS A 11 -18.83 -27.44 17.47
N LYS A 12 -19.37 -28.17 16.48
CA LYS A 12 -18.67 -28.35 15.19
C LYS A 12 -18.87 -27.20 14.19
N GLN A 13 -20.01 -26.51 14.23
CA GLN A 13 -20.32 -25.45 13.27
C GLN A 13 -19.60 -24.13 13.56
N ASN A 14 -19.17 -23.91 14.80
CA ASN A 14 -18.45 -22.69 15.19
C ASN A 14 -16.97 -22.71 14.80
N GLU A 15 -16.32 -23.89 14.74
CA GLU A 15 -14.91 -24.01 14.36
C GLU A 15 -14.72 -23.77 12.86
N GLU A 16 -15.57 -24.35 12.01
CA GLU A 16 -15.52 -24.12 10.55
C GLU A 16 -15.80 -22.65 10.17
N ALA A 17 -16.76 -21.99 10.83
CA ALA A 17 -17.07 -20.58 10.56
C ALA A 17 -15.91 -19.63 10.94
N VAL A 18 -15.20 -19.94 12.03
CA VAL A 18 -14.02 -19.18 12.47
C VAL A 18 -12.82 -19.44 11.55
N GLU A 19 -12.62 -20.67 11.10
CA GLU A 19 -11.55 -21.02 10.14
C GLU A 19 -11.76 -20.34 8.78
N ILE A 20 -12.99 -20.35 8.23
CA ILE A 20 -13.31 -19.67 6.97
C ILE A 20 -13.11 -18.15 7.08
N THR A 21 -13.52 -17.55 8.21
CA THR A 21 -13.33 -16.11 8.45
C THR A 21 -11.85 -15.75 8.52
N ASN A 22 -11.03 -16.55 9.20
CA ASN A 22 -9.58 -16.36 9.26
C ASN A 22 -8.88 -16.54 7.90
N GLN A 23 -9.34 -17.48 7.07
CA GLN A 23 -8.81 -17.67 5.71
C GLN A 23 -9.13 -16.46 4.81
N ASN A 24 -10.35 -15.95 4.86
CA ASN A 24 -10.75 -14.78 4.08
C ASN A 24 -10.00 -13.51 4.50
N GLN A 25 -9.88 -13.25 5.81
CA GLN A 25 -9.11 -12.11 6.33
C GLN A 25 -7.63 -12.15 5.93
N ASN A 26 -7.02 -13.34 5.95
CA ASN A 26 -5.64 -13.53 5.50
C ASN A 26 -5.50 -13.28 3.98
N SER A 27 -6.49 -13.67 3.18
CA SER A 27 -6.51 -13.44 1.74
C SER A 27 -6.63 -11.96 1.40
N ASP A 28 -7.57 -11.27 2.05
CA ASP A 28 -7.80 -9.83 1.88
C ASP A 28 -6.56 -9.02 2.29
N PHE A 29 -5.93 -9.41 3.40
CA PHE A 29 -4.69 -8.79 3.86
C PHE A 29 -3.55 -8.94 2.84
N ARG A 30 -3.35 -10.16 2.31
CA ARG A 30 -2.34 -10.42 1.28
C ARG A 30 -2.60 -9.62 0.01
N LEU A 31 -3.85 -9.54 -0.43
CA LEU A 31 -4.25 -8.77 -1.61
C LEU A 31 -4.01 -7.27 -1.40
N ALA A 32 -4.40 -6.72 -0.24
CA ALA A 32 -4.16 -5.32 0.09
C ALA A 32 -2.66 -4.99 0.13
N SER A 33 -1.83 -5.90 0.66
CA SER A 33 -0.37 -5.77 0.65
C SER A 33 0.18 -5.76 -0.78
N GLN A 34 -0.29 -6.68 -1.63
CA GLN A 34 0.14 -6.76 -3.03
C GLN A 34 -0.22 -5.49 -3.81
N ILE A 35 -1.46 -5.00 -3.67
CA ILE A 35 -1.92 -3.76 -4.31
C ILE A 35 -1.05 -2.57 -3.88
N ARG A 36 -0.68 -2.50 -2.59
CA ARG A 36 0.20 -1.45 -2.07
C ARG A 36 1.57 -1.51 -2.74
N GLU A 37 2.18 -2.68 -2.83
CA GLU A 37 3.48 -2.87 -3.48
C GLU A 37 3.44 -2.58 -4.99
N ASP A 38 2.35 -2.94 -5.67
CA ASP A 38 2.17 -2.62 -7.09
C ASP A 38 2.02 -1.11 -7.32
N ASN A 39 1.34 -0.40 -6.42
CA ASN A 39 1.25 1.07 -6.47
C ASN A 39 2.61 1.73 -6.24
N LYS A 40 3.44 1.22 -5.32
CA LYS A 40 4.82 1.69 -5.12
C LYS A 40 5.64 1.54 -6.40
N LYS A 41 5.62 0.34 -7.00
CA LYS A 41 6.33 0.05 -8.25
C LYS A 41 5.88 0.97 -9.39
N MET A 42 4.57 1.21 -9.51
CA MET A 42 4.04 2.12 -10.51
C MET A 42 4.59 3.54 -10.35
N VAL A 43 4.63 4.07 -9.12
CA VAL A 43 5.21 5.39 -8.84
C VAL A 43 6.70 5.41 -9.18
N LEU A 44 7.47 4.41 -8.75
CA LEU A 44 8.91 4.34 -9.02
C LEU A 44 9.22 4.28 -10.52
N ASN A 45 8.46 3.48 -11.29
CA ASN A 45 8.60 3.39 -12.74
C ASN A 45 8.36 4.74 -13.43
N LEU A 46 7.39 5.53 -12.94
CA LEU A 46 7.15 6.88 -13.45
C LEU A 46 8.33 7.82 -13.14
N LEU A 47 8.90 7.73 -11.94
CA LEU A 47 10.06 8.55 -11.55
C LEU A 47 11.36 8.18 -12.29
N GLN A 48 11.47 6.93 -12.76
CA GLN A 48 12.58 6.45 -13.59
C GLN A 48 12.46 6.85 -15.08
N ALA A 49 11.39 7.53 -15.48
CA ALA A 49 11.21 7.97 -16.85
C ALA A 49 12.30 8.99 -17.26
N LYS A 50 12.76 8.93 -18.52
CA LYS A 50 13.95 9.66 -19.04
C LYS A 50 13.94 11.18 -18.83
N ALA A 51 12.78 11.81 -18.67
CA ALA A 51 12.64 13.23 -18.29
C ALA A 51 11.17 13.56 -17.96
N PRO A 52 10.90 14.54 -17.09
CA PRO A 52 11.84 15.26 -16.20
C PRO A 52 12.42 14.39 -15.07
N ALA A 53 13.48 14.83 -14.40
CA ALA A 53 14.08 14.10 -13.26
C ALA A 53 13.27 14.23 -11.95
N ARG A 54 12.39 15.24 -11.88
CA ARG A 54 11.53 15.54 -10.73
C ARG A 54 10.12 15.85 -11.24
N PHE A 55 9.10 15.38 -10.52
CA PHE A 55 7.70 15.46 -10.91
C PHE A 55 6.86 16.08 -9.81
N SER A 56 5.84 16.85 -10.18
CA SER A 56 4.90 17.43 -9.22
C SER A 56 3.94 16.38 -8.68
N TYR A 57 3.37 16.64 -7.50
CA TYR A 57 2.31 15.80 -6.93
C TYR A 57 1.13 15.61 -7.90
N VAL A 58 0.68 16.70 -8.52
CA VAL A 58 -0.46 16.71 -9.45
C VAL A 58 -0.19 15.80 -10.65
N TRP A 59 1.01 15.90 -11.25
CA TRP A 59 1.35 15.06 -12.38
C TRP A 59 1.39 13.58 -12.00
N LEU A 60 1.96 13.23 -10.83
CA LEU A 60 1.98 11.86 -10.33
C LEU A 60 0.55 11.34 -10.07
N GLN A 61 -0.33 12.18 -9.55
CA GLN A 61 -1.73 11.84 -9.33
C GLN A 61 -2.46 11.55 -10.65
N GLU A 62 -2.30 12.40 -11.65
CA GLU A 62 -2.88 12.21 -12.98
C GLU A 62 -2.36 10.94 -13.67
N LYS A 63 -1.07 10.63 -13.54
CA LYS A 63 -0.47 9.46 -14.18
C LYS A 63 -0.76 8.14 -13.48
N THR A 64 -0.90 8.15 -12.17
CA THR A 64 -1.18 6.95 -11.39
C THR A 64 -2.67 6.67 -11.23
N GLY A 65 -3.53 7.69 -11.37
CA GLY A 65 -4.97 7.57 -11.11
C GLY A 65 -5.32 7.29 -9.64
N LEU A 66 -4.34 7.39 -8.73
CA LEU A 66 -4.53 7.12 -7.32
C LEU A 66 -5.27 8.27 -6.64
N SER A 67 -6.09 7.93 -5.64
CA SER A 67 -6.69 8.95 -4.77
C SER A 67 -5.61 9.74 -4.02
N GLU A 68 -5.93 10.97 -3.62
CA GLU A 68 -4.97 11.85 -2.93
C GLU A 68 -4.35 11.15 -1.71
N TYR A 69 -5.21 10.55 -0.87
CA TYR A 69 -4.79 9.82 0.31
C TYR A 69 -3.82 8.67 -0.02
N ARG A 70 -4.13 7.88 -1.07
CA ARG A 70 -3.32 6.72 -1.44
C ARG A 70 -1.98 7.15 -2.01
N LEU A 71 -1.95 8.11 -2.93
CA LEU A 71 -0.68 8.61 -3.49
C LEU A 71 0.20 9.24 -2.41
N ARG A 72 -0.37 10.07 -1.53
CA ARG A 72 0.38 10.69 -0.41
C ARG A 72 1.02 9.63 0.48
N ARG A 73 0.26 8.59 0.83
CA ARG A 73 0.76 7.48 1.64
C ARG A 73 1.91 6.74 0.94
N ILE A 74 1.76 6.41 -0.34
CA ILE A 74 2.82 5.75 -1.12
C ILE A 74 4.08 6.61 -1.21
N LEU A 75 3.94 7.92 -1.47
CA LEU A 75 5.09 8.83 -1.54
C LEU A 75 5.83 8.95 -0.20
N ASN A 76 5.10 9.02 0.91
CA ASN A 76 5.70 9.03 2.24
C ASN A 76 6.47 7.74 2.52
N GLU A 77 5.87 6.59 2.21
CA GLU A 77 6.52 5.29 2.41
C GLU A 77 7.79 5.14 1.56
N LEU A 78 7.74 5.54 0.28
CA LEU A 78 8.91 5.53 -0.59
C LEU A 78 10.01 6.49 -0.11
N GLN A 79 9.63 7.63 0.49
CA GLN A 79 10.58 8.57 1.09
C GLN A 79 11.21 8.00 2.36
N GLU A 80 10.43 7.38 3.24
CA GLU A 80 10.92 6.68 4.45
C GLU A 80 11.88 5.54 4.09
N GLU A 81 11.59 4.83 3.00
CA GLU A 81 12.43 3.78 2.42
C GLU A 81 13.65 4.32 1.65
N LYS A 82 13.83 5.66 1.59
CA LYS A 82 14.90 6.35 0.85
C LYS A 82 14.95 6.03 -0.64
N GLN A 83 13.84 5.58 -1.23
CA GLN A 83 13.74 5.27 -2.66
C GLN A 83 13.45 6.51 -3.50
N ILE A 84 13.05 7.62 -2.88
CA ILE A 84 12.78 8.90 -3.53
C ILE A 84 13.25 10.06 -2.64
N ASN A 85 13.54 11.19 -3.29
CA ASN A 85 13.77 12.47 -2.62
C ASN A 85 12.62 13.44 -2.91
N VAL A 86 12.33 14.28 -1.91
CA VAL A 86 11.32 15.35 -2.00
C VAL A 86 12.03 16.69 -1.94
N THR A 87 11.71 17.59 -2.86
CA THR A 87 12.33 18.91 -2.96
C THR A 87 11.27 20.00 -3.13
N GLY A 88 11.47 21.14 -2.49
CA GLY A 88 10.56 22.29 -2.53
C GLY A 88 9.68 22.41 -1.30
N ALA A 89 8.77 23.38 -1.32
CA ALA A 89 7.86 23.66 -0.21
C ALA A 89 6.44 23.95 -0.71
N GLY A 90 5.43 23.49 0.03
CA GLY A 90 4.02 23.73 -0.26
C GLY A 90 3.62 23.24 -1.65
N ARG A 91 3.10 24.16 -2.48
CA ARG A 91 2.60 23.84 -3.84
C ARG A 91 3.72 23.54 -4.84
N ALA A 92 4.96 23.91 -4.54
CA ALA A 92 6.13 23.66 -5.40
C ALA A 92 6.86 22.36 -5.05
N THR A 93 6.24 21.48 -4.25
CA THR A 93 6.82 20.20 -3.86
C THR A 93 6.94 19.28 -5.08
N THR A 94 8.14 18.76 -5.30
CA THR A 94 8.45 17.80 -6.38
C THR A 94 9.13 16.56 -5.81
N TYR A 95 8.96 15.45 -6.52
CA TYR A 95 9.42 14.11 -6.15
C TYR A 95 10.31 13.57 -7.26
N GLY A 96 11.43 12.96 -6.91
CA GLY A 96 12.37 12.35 -7.85
C GLY A 96 13.10 11.18 -7.22
N LEU A 97 13.88 10.45 -8.01
CA LEU A 97 14.81 9.46 -7.47
C LEU A 97 15.89 10.16 -6.62
N PRO A 98 16.54 9.45 -5.67
CA PRO A 98 17.68 9.98 -4.96
C PRO A 98 18.75 10.38 -5.98
N ASP A 99 19.33 11.56 -5.79
CA ASP A 99 20.51 11.93 -6.56
C ASP A 99 21.59 10.92 -6.16
N ASN A 100 22.08 10.10 -7.11
CA ASN A 100 23.21 9.22 -6.82
C ASN A 100 24.35 10.14 -6.36
N GLU A 101 24.67 10.11 -5.06
CA GLU A 101 25.84 10.76 -4.51
C GLU A 101 27.05 10.15 -5.22
N ILE A 102 27.55 10.82 -6.25
CA ILE A 102 28.92 10.62 -6.68
C ILE A 102 29.73 11.17 -5.52
N GLU A 103 30.29 10.29 -4.70
CA GLU A 103 31.33 10.62 -3.73
C GLU A 103 32.50 11.22 -4.53
N LEU A 104 32.59 12.54 -4.57
CA LEU A 104 33.71 13.26 -5.17
C LEU A 104 34.85 13.26 -4.13
N TRP A 105 35.71 12.24 -4.21
CA TRP A 105 37.02 12.23 -3.51
C TRP A 105 37.99 13.25 -4.11
#